data_AF-A0A4Q1TD82-F1
#
_entry.id   AF-A0A4Q1TD82-F1
#
_cell.length_a   1.000
_cell.length_b   1.000
_cell.length_c   1.000
_cell.angle_alpha   90.00
_cell.angle_beta   90.00
_cell.angle_gamma   90.00
#
_symmetry.space_group_name_H-M   'P 1'
#
loop_
_entity.id
_entity.type
_entity.pdbx_description
1 polymer ?
#
loop_
_entity_poly.entity_id
_entity_poly.type
_entity_poly.pdbx_seq_one_letter_code
_entity_poly.pdbx_strand_id
1 'polypeptide(L)'
;MGTTRLFARFTPLVVAGVLLASCGNTPGNEARVQQTSTIENVQIVSQGNVAAKDITVRVHNNGQALIPLDPVMKALDLRSHWDEEQKMGEFGFTDPLYRVRVGDSQALSGDRTVPLPSPPVLINGKLHLTEPSISSLLNAPVTWNATTRTVELPRLTFENAGDGATTQSRANLSGTAVIQYGKKFLGVPYKFGTDGYSSRNRTFDCSSFTQHVYKNFGVNLPRSSRSQSDVGRRVSMNNLQPGDLMFFYTPGRYSSNRIVGHVGIYAGNNKILHTYGSPGVIMGDFNAHWKGRFLFGKRL
;
A
#
# COMPACT_ATOMS: atom_id res chain seq x y z
N MET A 1 50.26 78.15 -39.68
CA MET A 1 50.52 77.47 -40.96
C MET A 1 51.02 76.07 -40.64
N GLY A 2 50.22 75.05 -40.94
CA GLY A 2 50.54 73.66 -40.63
C GLY A 2 49.71 72.73 -41.51
N THR A 3 50.37 72.24 -42.55
CA THR A 3 50.05 71.11 -43.45
C THR A 3 49.91 69.81 -42.59
N THR A 4 49.23 68.71 -42.92
CA THR A 4 49.04 67.95 -44.16
C THR A 4 47.97 66.87 -43.92
N ARG A 5 47.35 66.41 -45.01
CA ARG A 5 46.36 65.32 -45.19
C ARG A 5 46.71 63.97 -44.56
N LEU A 6 45.69 63.18 -44.20
CA LEU A 6 45.49 61.82 -44.75
C LEU A 6 44.04 61.31 -44.55
N PHE A 7 43.44 60.78 -45.62
CA PHE A 7 42.16 60.07 -45.65
C PHE A 7 42.37 58.57 -45.37
N ALA A 8 41.44 57.90 -44.65
CA ALA A 8 40.80 56.64 -45.08
C ALA A 8 39.77 56.08 -44.06
N ARG A 9 38.50 56.20 -44.47
CA ARG A 9 37.30 55.34 -44.26
C ARG A 9 37.27 54.31 -43.11
N PHE A 10 36.28 54.48 -42.22
CA PHE A 10 35.51 53.40 -41.58
C PHE A 10 34.00 53.71 -41.68
N THR A 11 33.22 52.68 -42.00
CA THR A 11 31.77 52.63 -42.24
C THR A 11 30.96 52.99 -40.99
N PRO A 12 29.76 53.61 -41.11
CA PRO A 12 28.95 53.97 -39.95
C PRO A 12 28.00 52.82 -39.59
N LEU A 13 27.81 52.53 -38.31
CA LEU A 13 26.55 51.96 -37.85
C LEU A 13 26.05 52.72 -36.62
N VAL A 14 24.76 53.03 -36.71
CA VAL A 14 24.01 54.05 -35.98
C VAL A 14 23.79 53.66 -34.51
N VAL A 15 23.95 54.67 -33.66
CA VAL A 15 23.60 54.70 -32.24
C VAL A 15 22.09 54.67 -32.06
N ALA A 16 21.58 53.75 -31.23
CA ALA A 16 20.23 53.82 -30.67
C ALA A 16 20.33 53.96 -29.15
N GLY A 17 19.62 54.95 -28.62
CA GLY A 17 19.83 55.53 -27.31
C GLY A 17 19.39 54.66 -26.14
N VAL A 18 20.11 54.86 -25.05
CA VAL A 18 19.83 54.37 -23.70
C VAL A 18 18.63 55.14 -23.13
N LEU A 19 17.59 54.41 -22.75
CA LEU A 19 16.58 54.84 -21.79
C LEU A 19 16.52 53.79 -20.68
N LEU A 20 17.06 54.16 -19.53
CA LEU A 20 16.98 53.41 -18.28
C LEU A 20 15.59 53.60 -17.67
N ALA A 21 14.90 52.48 -17.41
CA ALA A 21 13.88 52.40 -16.38
C ALA A 21 14.10 51.11 -15.58
N SER A 22 14.54 51.29 -14.35
CA SER A 22 14.68 50.26 -13.31
C SER A 22 13.32 49.86 -12.76
N CYS A 23 13.08 48.57 -12.55
CA CYS A 23 12.70 47.98 -11.26
C CYS A 23 12.47 46.46 -11.43
N GLY A 24 12.96 45.71 -10.44
CA GLY A 24 13.22 44.28 -10.55
C GLY A 24 12.01 43.35 -10.53
N ASN A 25 12.25 42.12 -10.96
CA ASN A 25 11.62 40.94 -10.40
C ASN A 25 12.50 39.72 -10.67
N THR A 26 12.84 39.05 -9.57
CA THR A 26 13.52 37.76 -9.46
C THR A 26 12.87 36.72 -10.37
N PRO A 27 13.63 35.89 -11.12
CA PRO A 27 13.04 34.69 -11.72
C PRO A 27 12.79 33.69 -10.59
N GLY A 28 11.52 33.60 -10.18
CA GLY A 28 11.05 32.50 -9.36
C GLY A 28 11.26 31.17 -10.09
N ASN A 29 11.66 30.16 -9.33
CA ASN A 29 11.69 28.76 -9.74
C ASN A 29 10.29 28.31 -10.19
N GLU A 30 9.95 28.54 -11.45
CA GLU A 30 8.94 27.72 -12.12
C GLU A 30 9.60 26.39 -12.45
N ALA A 31 9.24 25.35 -11.69
CA ALA A 31 9.62 23.98 -11.99
C ALA A 31 9.26 23.69 -13.45
N ARG A 32 10.30 23.47 -14.28
CA ARG A 32 10.21 23.06 -15.68
C ARG A 32 9.13 22.00 -15.83
N VAL A 33 8.00 22.37 -16.44
CA VAL A 33 6.94 21.44 -16.84
C VAL A 33 7.59 20.43 -17.77
N GLN A 34 7.89 19.24 -17.26
CA GLN A 34 8.42 18.16 -18.07
C GLN A 34 7.31 17.80 -19.07
N GLN A 35 7.59 17.95 -20.38
CA GLN A 35 6.66 17.49 -21.41
C GLN A 35 6.38 16.00 -21.17
N THR A 36 5.09 15.67 -21.12
CA THR A 36 4.61 14.29 -20.95
C THR A 36 3.79 13.92 -22.16
N SER A 37 4.13 12.80 -22.81
CA SER A 37 3.21 12.17 -23.76
C SER A 37 2.18 11.34 -22.99
N THR A 38 1.03 11.09 -23.61
CA THR A 38 -0.05 10.30 -23.01
C THR A 38 -0.30 9.06 -23.86
N ILE A 39 -0.37 7.91 -23.21
CA ILE A 39 -0.73 6.63 -23.83
C ILE A 39 -2.04 6.16 -23.21
N GLU A 40 -3.05 6.04 -24.05
CA GLU A 40 -4.40 5.60 -23.68
C GLU A 40 -4.62 4.13 -24.03
N ASN A 41 -5.73 3.57 -23.52
CA ASN A 41 -6.12 2.18 -23.73
C ASN A 41 -5.08 1.18 -23.20
N VAL A 42 -4.40 1.54 -22.11
CA VAL A 42 -3.47 0.65 -21.42
C VAL A 42 -4.24 -0.42 -20.65
N GLN A 43 -3.73 -1.64 -20.69
CA GLN A 43 -4.23 -2.78 -19.94
C GLN A 43 -3.32 -3.07 -18.74
N ILE A 44 -3.92 -3.41 -17.61
CA ILE A 44 -3.20 -3.98 -16.47
C ILE A 44 -3.43 -5.48 -16.49
N VAL A 45 -2.35 -6.24 -16.53
CA VAL A 45 -2.35 -7.70 -16.58
C VAL A 45 -1.83 -8.22 -15.25
N SER A 46 -2.55 -9.16 -14.64
CA SER A 46 -2.07 -9.90 -13.47
C SER A 46 -2.28 -11.38 -13.70
N GLN A 47 -1.23 -12.18 -13.47
CA GLN A 47 -1.28 -13.65 -13.64
C GLN A 47 -1.79 -14.07 -15.03
N GLY A 48 -1.38 -13.36 -16.09
CA GLY A 48 -1.79 -13.64 -17.48
C GLY A 48 -3.22 -13.22 -17.84
N ASN A 49 -3.97 -12.62 -16.91
CA ASN A 49 -5.34 -12.16 -17.15
C ASN A 49 -5.39 -10.63 -17.16
N VAL A 50 -6.23 -10.06 -18.03
CA VAL A 50 -6.48 -8.61 -18.04
C VAL A 50 -7.35 -8.26 -16.83
N ALA A 51 -6.75 -7.59 -15.85
CA ALA A 51 -7.38 -7.19 -14.59
C ALA A 51 -7.99 -5.78 -14.63
N ALA A 52 -7.45 -4.89 -15.48
CA ALA A 52 -8.06 -3.58 -15.77
C ALA A 52 -7.78 -3.16 -17.22
N LYS A 53 -8.65 -2.32 -17.78
CA LYS A 53 -8.58 -1.78 -19.14
C LYS A 53 -8.79 -0.27 -19.12
N ASP A 54 -8.55 0.37 -20.26
CA ASP A 54 -8.83 1.78 -20.51
C ASP A 54 -8.09 2.71 -19.54
N ILE A 55 -6.84 2.32 -19.20
CA ILE A 55 -5.97 3.10 -18.33
C ILE A 55 -5.20 4.12 -19.18
N THR A 56 -5.05 5.33 -18.64
CA THR A 56 -4.22 6.38 -19.21
C THR A 56 -2.89 6.44 -18.45
N VAL A 57 -1.79 6.21 -19.15
CA VAL A 57 -0.43 6.32 -18.61
C VAL A 57 0.24 7.55 -19.21
N ARG A 58 0.94 8.33 -18.39
CA ARG A 58 1.75 9.45 -18.86
C ARG A 58 3.20 9.02 -18.95
N VAL A 59 3.91 9.42 -19.99
CA VAL A 59 5.32 9.09 -20.17
C VAL A 59 6.12 10.38 -20.23
N HIS A 60 7.10 10.49 -19.34
CA HIS A 60 8.05 11.61 -19.33
C HIS A 60 9.01 11.50 -20.52
N ASN A 61 9.63 12.62 -20.92
CA ASN A 61 10.62 12.65 -22.01
C ASN A 61 11.81 11.70 -21.81
N ASN A 62 12.11 11.31 -20.57
CA ASN A 62 13.14 10.32 -20.25
C ASN A 62 12.66 8.85 -20.37
N GLY A 63 11.45 8.62 -20.88
CA GLY A 63 10.85 7.29 -21.05
C GLY A 63 10.17 6.73 -19.80
N GLN A 64 10.19 7.43 -18.66
CA GLN A 64 9.56 6.94 -17.43
C GLN A 64 8.03 7.07 -17.51
N ALA A 65 7.34 5.94 -17.33
CA ALA A 65 5.89 5.90 -17.24
C ALA A 65 5.41 6.23 -15.83
N LEU A 66 4.57 7.25 -15.72
CA LEU A 66 3.72 7.54 -14.58
C LEU A 66 2.40 6.80 -14.72
N ILE A 67 2.23 5.78 -13.89
CA ILE A 67 1.09 4.87 -13.90
C ILE A 67 0.16 5.26 -12.76
N PRO A 68 -1.16 5.42 -13.02
CA PRO A 68 -2.12 5.70 -11.96
C PRO A 68 -2.20 4.52 -10.98
N LEU A 69 -2.12 4.81 -9.68
CA LEU A 69 -1.95 3.79 -8.66
C LEU A 69 -3.25 3.05 -8.30
N ASP A 70 -4.39 3.74 -8.31
CA ASP A 70 -5.70 3.14 -8.02
C ASP A 70 -6.02 1.90 -8.89
N PRO A 71 -5.94 1.93 -10.23
CA PRO A 71 -6.23 0.76 -11.04
C PRO A 71 -5.21 -0.36 -10.85
N VAL A 72 -3.94 -0.03 -10.55
CA VAL A 72 -2.91 -1.02 -10.19
C VAL A 72 -3.29 -1.75 -8.91
N MET A 73 -3.66 -1.00 -7.87
CA MET A 73 -4.02 -1.56 -6.57
C MET A 73 -5.32 -2.37 -6.65
N LYS A 74 -6.32 -1.86 -7.39
CA LYS A 74 -7.58 -2.57 -7.63
C LYS A 74 -7.37 -3.88 -8.42
N ALA A 75 -6.46 -3.90 -9.39
CA ALA A 75 -6.10 -5.12 -10.13
C ALA A 75 -5.46 -6.20 -9.25
N LEU A 76 -4.98 -5.82 -8.05
CA LEU A 76 -4.47 -6.72 -7.02
C LEU A 76 -5.50 -7.01 -5.92
N ASP A 77 -6.78 -6.73 -6.17
CA ASP A 77 -7.90 -6.80 -5.22
C ASP A 77 -7.74 -5.91 -3.98
N LEU A 78 -6.93 -4.85 -4.06
CA LEU A 78 -6.77 -3.87 -2.97
C LEU A 78 -7.78 -2.74 -3.14
N ARG A 79 -8.31 -2.28 -2.01
CA ARG A 79 -9.08 -1.05 -1.91
C ARG A 79 -8.13 0.12 -1.77
N SER A 80 -8.52 1.27 -2.32
CA SER A 80 -7.86 2.53 -2.08
C SER A 80 -8.68 3.41 -1.15
N HIS A 81 -7.99 4.16 -0.30
CA HIS A 81 -8.50 5.27 0.47
C HIS A 81 -7.54 6.45 0.32
N TRP A 82 -8.09 7.65 0.22
CA TRP A 82 -7.32 8.87 0.10
C TRP A 82 -7.58 9.73 1.33
N ASP A 83 -6.49 10.07 2.03
CA ASP A 83 -6.47 11.03 3.13
C ASP A 83 -6.06 12.39 2.55
N GLU A 84 -7.05 13.28 2.45
CA GLU A 84 -6.89 14.62 1.87
C GLU A 84 -6.00 15.53 2.75
N GLU A 85 -6.03 15.35 4.08
CA GLU A 85 -5.27 16.15 5.03
C GLU A 85 -3.79 15.77 4.99
N GLN A 86 -3.51 14.46 4.95
CA GLN A 86 -2.14 13.95 4.92
C GLN A 86 -1.56 13.81 3.51
N LYS A 87 -2.36 14.08 2.48
CA LYS A 87 -2.02 13.86 1.05
C LYS A 87 -1.49 12.45 0.82
N MET A 88 -2.17 11.47 1.39
CA MET A 88 -1.71 10.09 1.51
C MET A 88 -2.72 9.13 0.91
N GLY A 89 -2.24 8.25 0.02
CA GLY A 89 -2.98 7.09 -0.45
C GLY A 89 -2.71 5.89 0.44
N GLU A 90 -3.78 5.25 0.88
CA GLU A 90 -3.76 4.01 1.64
C GLU A 90 -4.37 2.90 0.82
N PHE A 91 -3.65 1.79 0.65
CA PHE A 91 -4.08 0.66 -0.19
C PHE A 91 -4.01 -0.63 0.57
N GLY A 92 -5.08 -1.42 0.56
CA GLY A 92 -5.12 -2.65 1.35
C GLY A 92 -6.42 -3.42 1.25
N PHE A 93 -6.58 -4.46 2.05
CA PHE A 93 -7.83 -5.23 2.13
C PHE A 93 -8.73 -4.62 3.22
N THR A 94 -8.42 -4.97 4.46
CA THR A 94 -9.01 -4.46 5.70
C THR A 94 -8.12 -3.46 6.40
N ASP A 95 -6.84 -3.42 6.11
CA ASP A 95 -5.88 -2.55 6.75
C ASP A 95 -5.00 -1.99 5.63
N PRO A 96 -4.56 -0.72 5.70
CA PRO A 96 -3.58 -0.20 4.77
C PRO A 96 -2.36 -1.12 4.76
N LEU A 97 -2.20 -1.85 3.65
CA LEU A 97 -1.01 -2.64 3.38
C LEU A 97 0.08 -1.74 2.82
N TYR A 98 -0.30 -0.79 1.98
CA TYR A 98 0.60 0.21 1.43
C TYR A 98 0.13 1.60 1.85
N ARG A 99 1.06 2.45 2.28
CA ARG A 99 0.81 3.88 2.44
C ARG A 99 1.81 4.68 1.65
N VAL A 100 1.31 5.60 0.85
CA VAL A 100 2.09 6.38 -0.11
C VAL A 100 1.70 7.84 0.01
N ARG A 101 2.63 8.71 0.36
CA ARG A 101 2.40 10.15 0.50
C ARG A 101 3.03 10.92 -0.65
N VAL A 102 2.30 11.91 -1.17
CA VAL A 102 2.78 12.74 -2.28
C VAL A 102 4.08 13.46 -1.89
N GLY A 103 5.09 13.39 -2.77
CA GLY A 103 6.38 14.06 -2.57
C GLY A 103 7.39 13.29 -1.70
N ASP A 104 6.97 12.27 -0.95
CA ASP A 104 7.87 11.48 -0.12
C ASP A 104 8.73 10.53 -0.99
N SER A 105 10.01 10.39 -0.66
CA SER A 105 10.92 9.43 -1.28
C SER A 105 10.87 8.03 -0.65
N GLN A 106 9.90 7.81 0.25
CA GLN A 106 9.68 6.55 0.96
C GLN A 106 8.18 6.27 1.07
N ALA A 107 7.84 4.99 1.21
CA ALA A 107 6.48 4.52 1.44
C ALA A 107 6.46 3.41 2.49
N LEU A 108 5.27 3.10 3.01
CA LEU A 108 5.03 1.92 3.84
C LEU A 108 4.52 0.77 2.96
N SER A 109 5.09 -0.41 3.16
CA SER A 109 4.77 -1.68 2.51
C SER A 109 4.72 -2.77 3.60
N GLY A 110 3.51 -3.12 4.01
CA GLY A 110 3.20 -3.87 5.22
C GLY A 110 3.76 -3.15 6.45
N ASP A 111 4.67 -3.81 7.15
CA ASP A 111 5.36 -3.27 8.33
C ASP A 111 6.73 -2.64 7.99
N ARG A 112 7.08 -2.55 6.69
CA ARG A 112 8.38 -2.05 6.22
C ARG A 112 8.27 -0.66 5.61
N THR A 113 9.25 0.19 5.90
CA THR A 113 9.51 1.39 5.09
C THR A 113 10.36 1.01 3.89
N VAL A 114 9.91 1.36 2.69
CA VAL A 114 10.59 1.08 1.42
C VAL A 114 10.95 2.39 0.71
N PRO A 115 12.13 2.49 0.08
CA PRO A 115 12.48 3.65 -0.71
C PRO A 115 11.67 3.69 -2.01
N LEU A 116 11.31 4.87 -2.49
CA LEU A 116 10.73 5.07 -3.81
C LEU A 116 11.78 5.72 -4.73
N PRO A 117 12.22 5.05 -5.82
CA PRO A 117 13.12 5.65 -6.80
C PRO A 117 12.62 6.98 -7.37
N SER A 118 11.32 7.24 -7.37
CA SER A 118 10.74 8.54 -7.69
C SER A 118 9.54 8.82 -6.76
N PRO A 119 9.41 10.05 -6.22
CA PRO A 119 8.29 10.38 -5.36
C PRO A 119 6.92 10.24 -6.04
N PRO A 120 5.86 9.92 -5.30
CA PRO A 120 4.50 9.91 -5.80
C PRO A 120 4.06 11.32 -6.20
N VAL A 121 3.34 11.42 -7.31
CA VAL A 121 2.82 12.68 -7.83
C VAL A 121 1.31 12.63 -7.99
N LEU A 122 0.65 13.78 -7.84
CA LEU A 122 -0.77 13.95 -8.13
C LEU A 122 -0.94 14.49 -9.54
N ILE A 123 -1.70 13.78 -10.36
CA ILE A 123 -2.08 14.24 -11.70
C ILE A 123 -3.59 14.07 -11.84
N ASN A 124 -4.29 15.16 -12.13
CA ASN A 124 -5.76 15.20 -12.20
C ASN A 124 -6.43 14.57 -10.96
N GLY A 125 -5.89 14.85 -9.77
CA GLY A 125 -6.39 14.32 -8.50
C GLY A 125 -6.10 12.84 -8.24
N LYS A 126 -5.33 12.15 -9.10
CA LYS A 126 -4.99 10.73 -8.94
C LYS A 126 -3.51 10.57 -8.62
N LEU A 127 -3.20 9.70 -7.66
CA LEU A 127 -1.83 9.29 -7.36
C LEU A 127 -1.24 8.52 -8.55
N HIS A 128 -0.04 8.94 -8.96
CA HIS A 128 0.76 8.25 -9.96
C HIS A 128 2.14 7.93 -9.38
N LEU A 129 2.66 6.77 -9.77
CA LEU A 129 4.01 6.32 -9.45
C LEU A 129 4.72 5.89 -10.74
N THR A 130 6.05 5.95 -10.71
CA THR A 130 6.88 5.34 -11.75
C THR A 130 6.89 3.83 -11.61
N GLU A 131 7.05 3.10 -12.72
CA GLU A 131 7.18 1.63 -12.71
C GLU A 131 8.21 1.10 -11.68
N PRO A 132 9.44 1.65 -11.59
CA PRO A 132 10.39 1.25 -10.54
C PRO A 132 9.90 1.50 -9.11
N SER A 133 9.10 2.55 -8.90
CA SER A 133 8.54 2.87 -7.57
C SER A 133 7.37 1.98 -7.20
N ILE A 134 6.56 1.56 -8.18
CA ILE A 134 5.54 0.52 -7.96
C ILE A 134 6.23 -0.81 -7.67
N SER A 135 7.28 -1.17 -8.43
CA SER A 135 8.06 -2.38 -8.19
C SER A 135 8.67 -2.41 -6.79
N SER A 136 9.21 -1.28 -6.32
CA SER A 136 9.74 -1.16 -4.96
C SER A 136 8.64 -1.24 -3.90
N LEU A 137 7.51 -0.56 -4.11
CA LEU A 137 6.36 -0.58 -3.21
C LEU A 137 5.81 -2.00 -3.01
N LEU A 138 5.62 -2.73 -4.11
CA LEU A 138 5.13 -4.10 -4.12
C LEU A 138 6.21 -5.14 -3.80
N ASN A 139 7.47 -4.73 -3.64
CA ASN A 139 8.64 -5.60 -3.48
C ASN A 139 8.64 -6.77 -4.49
N ALA A 140 8.30 -6.47 -5.74
CA ALA A 140 8.15 -7.44 -6.81
C ALA A 140 8.17 -6.72 -8.16
N PRO A 141 8.66 -7.36 -9.24
CA PRO A 141 8.78 -6.71 -10.53
C PRO A 141 7.41 -6.35 -11.11
N VAL A 142 7.23 -5.08 -11.44
CA VAL A 142 6.19 -4.55 -12.32
C VAL A 142 6.86 -4.16 -13.63
N THR A 143 6.27 -4.53 -14.74
CA THR A 143 6.83 -4.20 -16.07
C THR A 143 5.86 -3.31 -16.83
N TRP A 144 6.39 -2.24 -17.44
CA TRP A 144 5.66 -1.37 -18.35
C TRP A 144 6.14 -1.60 -19.78
N ASN A 145 5.21 -1.84 -20.71
CA ASN A 145 5.51 -1.96 -22.13
C ASN A 145 4.63 -1.01 -22.95
N ALA A 146 5.26 0.03 -23.52
CA ALA A 146 4.57 1.05 -24.30
C ALA A 146 4.05 0.53 -25.65
N THR A 147 4.71 -0.46 -26.25
CA THR A 147 4.33 -1.04 -27.55
C THR A 147 3.07 -1.88 -27.42
N THR A 148 3.03 -2.78 -26.42
CA THR A 148 1.85 -3.61 -26.15
C THR A 148 0.80 -2.89 -25.31
N ARG A 149 1.14 -1.71 -24.75
CA ARG A 149 0.30 -0.92 -23.85
C ARG A 149 -0.13 -1.72 -22.62
N THR A 150 0.81 -2.45 -22.03
CA THR A 150 0.56 -3.32 -20.87
C THR A 150 1.39 -2.92 -19.66
N VAL A 151 0.76 -2.95 -18.49
CA VAL A 151 1.43 -3.00 -17.19
C VAL A 151 1.24 -4.40 -16.64
N GLU A 152 2.30 -5.17 -16.48
CA GLU A 152 2.22 -6.50 -15.87
C GLU A 152 2.52 -6.42 -14.39
N LEU A 153 1.60 -6.95 -13.59
CA LEU A 153 1.69 -6.97 -12.15
C LEU A 153 2.09 -8.35 -11.64
N PRO A 154 2.87 -8.40 -10.55
CA PRO A 154 3.18 -9.65 -9.89
C PRO A 154 1.93 -10.23 -9.23
N ARG A 155 2.03 -11.50 -8.83
CA ARG A 155 1.12 -12.05 -7.84
C ARG A 155 1.47 -11.46 -6.47
N LEU A 156 0.50 -10.86 -5.79
CA LEU A 156 0.69 -10.49 -4.39
C LEU A 156 0.88 -11.74 -3.53
N THR A 157 1.99 -11.78 -2.82
CA THR A 157 2.34 -12.77 -1.80
C THR A 157 2.62 -12.05 -0.49
N PHE A 158 2.61 -12.77 0.64
CA PHE A 158 2.95 -12.17 1.95
C PHE A 158 4.40 -11.64 2.00
N GLU A 159 5.34 -12.26 1.27
CA GLU A 159 6.75 -11.81 1.18
C GLU A 159 6.88 -10.46 0.46
N ASN A 160 6.11 -10.30 -0.61
CA ASN A 160 6.15 -9.11 -1.45
C ASN A 160 5.26 -7.98 -0.88
N ALA A 161 4.19 -8.33 -0.17
CA ALA A 161 3.35 -7.42 0.58
C ALA A 161 4.08 -6.68 1.73
N GLY A 162 5.28 -7.13 2.11
CA GLY A 162 6.05 -6.52 3.19
C GLY A 162 5.52 -6.76 4.59
N ASP A 163 4.71 -7.80 4.72
CA ASP A 163 4.06 -8.18 5.97
C ASP A 163 4.96 -9.03 6.89
N GLY A 164 6.24 -8.69 7.04
CA GLY A 164 7.08 -9.14 8.18
C GLY A 164 7.20 -10.65 8.44
N ALA A 165 6.88 -11.53 7.49
CA ALA A 165 6.93 -12.98 7.70
C ALA A 165 8.39 -13.49 7.66
N THR A 166 9.07 -13.48 8.80
CA THR A 166 10.25 -14.35 9.01
C THR A 166 9.82 -15.60 9.78
N THR A 167 9.86 -16.71 9.06
CA THR A 167 10.10 -18.11 9.48
C THR A 167 9.59 -18.53 10.87
N GLN A 168 8.62 -19.45 10.87
CA GLN A 168 8.22 -20.21 12.06
C GLN A 168 9.42 -20.97 12.65
N SER A 169 9.71 -20.75 13.93
CA SER A 169 10.15 -21.88 14.75
C SER A 169 8.93 -22.77 14.96
N ARG A 170 9.12 -24.10 14.89
CA ARG A 170 8.12 -25.09 15.35
C ARG A 170 8.03 -25.03 16.88
N ALA A 171 7.66 -23.88 17.42
CA ALA A 171 7.29 -23.78 18.81
C ALA A 171 6.02 -24.62 18.97
N ASN A 172 6.07 -25.63 19.83
CA ASN A 172 4.86 -26.28 20.31
C ASN A 172 4.08 -25.23 21.13
N LEU A 173 3.33 -24.38 20.44
CA LEU A 173 2.54 -23.32 21.04
C LEU A 173 1.41 -23.96 21.84
N SER A 174 1.38 -23.70 23.14
CA SER A 174 0.22 -24.05 23.95
C SER A 174 -0.92 -23.12 23.56
N GLY A 175 -1.93 -23.67 22.88
CA GLY A 175 -3.16 -22.95 22.53
C GLY A 175 -3.81 -22.26 23.73
N THR A 176 -3.80 -22.93 24.88
CA THR A 176 -4.28 -22.35 26.13
C THR A 176 -3.49 -21.10 26.54
N ALA A 177 -2.16 -21.10 26.39
CA ALA A 177 -1.33 -19.94 26.70
C ALA A 177 -1.63 -18.76 25.76
N VAL A 178 -1.81 -19.03 24.46
CA VAL A 178 -2.22 -18.02 23.46
C VAL A 178 -3.52 -17.34 23.89
N ILE A 179 -4.53 -18.14 24.27
CA ILE A 179 -5.83 -17.62 24.71
C ILE A 179 -5.73 -16.83 26.02
N GLN A 180 -4.97 -17.31 27.01
CA GLN A 180 -4.80 -16.59 28.28
C GLN A 180 -4.07 -15.27 28.09
N TYR A 181 -3.07 -15.22 27.21
CA TYR A 181 -2.40 -13.97 26.88
C TYR A 181 -3.34 -13.01 26.16
N GLY A 182 -4.07 -13.47 25.14
CA GLY A 182 -5.00 -12.61 24.40
C GLY A 182 -6.14 -12.06 25.26
N LYS A 183 -6.58 -12.78 26.30
CA LYS A 183 -7.59 -12.30 27.26
C LYS A 183 -7.17 -11.04 28.03
N LYS A 184 -5.87 -10.76 28.15
CA LYS A 184 -5.37 -9.54 28.80
C LYS A 184 -5.81 -8.26 28.09
N PHE A 185 -6.24 -8.37 26.83
CA PHE A 185 -6.63 -7.25 25.99
C PHE A 185 -8.15 -7.12 25.83
N LEU A 186 -8.97 -7.91 26.53
CA LEU A 186 -10.43 -7.78 26.48
C LEU A 186 -10.86 -6.32 26.72
N GLY A 187 -11.75 -5.81 25.86
CA GLY A 187 -12.22 -4.43 25.90
C GLY A 187 -11.30 -3.39 25.24
N VAL A 188 -10.12 -3.77 24.76
CA VAL A 188 -9.29 -2.84 23.96
C VAL A 188 -10.07 -2.47 22.69
N PRO A 189 -10.29 -1.17 22.42
CA PRO A 189 -11.17 -0.73 21.33
C PRO A 189 -10.72 -1.19 19.95
N TYR A 190 -11.69 -1.46 19.10
CA TYR A 190 -11.43 -1.71 17.69
C TYR A 190 -11.19 -0.41 16.93
N LYS A 191 -10.12 -0.36 16.14
CA LYS A 191 -9.88 0.66 15.13
C LYS A 191 -9.37 -0.01 13.86
N PHE A 192 -10.17 0.05 12.81
CA PHE A 192 -9.84 -0.47 11.49
C PHE A 192 -8.53 0.15 10.97
N GLY A 193 -7.60 -0.66 10.45
CA GLY A 193 -6.34 -0.19 9.87
C GLY A 193 -5.36 0.45 10.86
N THR A 194 -5.48 0.17 12.16
CA THR A 194 -4.61 0.77 13.18
C THR A 194 -3.15 0.35 13.01
N ASP A 195 -2.19 1.16 13.43
CA ASP A 195 -0.76 0.79 13.43
C ASP A 195 -0.41 -0.27 14.50
N GLY A 196 -1.41 -0.94 15.06
CA GLY A 196 -1.28 -1.91 16.14
C GLY A 196 -1.15 -1.31 17.54
N TYR A 197 -1.22 -2.18 18.55
CA TYR A 197 -1.20 -1.80 19.96
C TYR A 197 0.20 -1.46 20.45
N SER A 198 0.33 -0.29 21.09
CA SER A 198 1.54 0.23 21.71
C SER A 198 1.19 1.12 22.91
N SER A 199 2.21 1.63 23.62
CA SER A 199 2.00 2.60 24.71
C SER A 199 1.32 3.89 24.26
N ARG A 200 1.48 4.28 22.98
CA ARG A 200 0.90 5.49 22.38
C ARG A 200 -0.38 5.23 21.60
N ASN A 201 -0.64 3.98 21.23
CA ASN A 201 -1.80 3.59 20.44
C ASN A 201 -2.48 2.36 21.08
N ARG A 202 -3.61 2.57 21.77
CA ARG A 202 -4.30 1.52 22.54
C ARG A 202 -5.50 0.96 21.80
N THR A 203 -5.36 0.68 20.51
CA THR A 203 -6.42 0.09 19.67
C THR A 203 -5.91 -1.10 18.87
N PHE A 204 -6.84 -1.97 18.47
CA PHE A 204 -6.58 -3.11 17.58
C PHE A 204 -7.56 -3.15 16.41
N ASP A 205 -7.13 -3.70 15.29
CA ASP A 205 -8.02 -4.39 14.35
C ASP A 205 -7.82 -5.90 14.47
N CYS A 206 -8.57 -6.67 13.69
CA CYS A 206 -8.61 -8.12 13.84
C CYS A 206 -7.23 -8.78 13.66
N SER A 207 -6.46 -8.29 12.69
CA SER A 207 -5.17 -8.85 12.25
C SER A 207 -4.01 -8.31 13.09
N SER A 208 -4.02 -7.03 13.48
CA SER A 208 -3.04 -6.50 14.44
C SER A 208 -3.21 -7.10 15.84
N PHE A 209 -4.43 -7.47 16.24
CA PHE A 209 -4.66 -8.20 17.50
C PHE A 209 -4.00 -9.58 17.49
N THR A 210 -4.25 -10.39 16.45
CA THR A 210 -3.61 -11.70 16.32
C THR A 210 -2.09 -11.54 16.20
N GLN A 211 -1.61 -10.58 15.40
CA GLN A 211 -0.17 -10.30 15.30
C GLN A 211 0.44 -10.03 16.68
N HIS A 212 -0.17 -9.17 17.49
CA HIS A 212 0.31 -8.85 18.82
C HIS A 212 0.32 -10.07 19.76
N VAL A 213 -0.76 -10.87 19.73
CA VAL A 213 -0.86 -12.08 20.57
C VAL A 213 0.23 -13.09 20.20
N TYR A 214 0.41 -13.40 18.92
CA TYR A 214 1.38 -14.42 18.49
C TYR A 214 2.83 -13.93 18.55
N LYS A 215 3.08 -12.63 18.40
CA LYS A 215 4.40 -12.03 18.60
C LYS A 215 4.95 -12.28 20.00
N ASN A 216 4.08 -12.27 21.03
CA ASN A 216 4.47 -12.63 22.39
C ASN A 216 5.03 -14.07 22.51
N PHE A 217 4.66 -14.96 21.59
CA PHE A 217 5.16 -16.33 21.53
C PHE A 217 6.21 -16.54 20.43
N GLY A 218 6.83 -15.45 19.95
CA GLY A 218 7.89 -15.50 18.94
C GLY A 218 7.40 -15.82 17.53
N VAL A 219 6.09 -15.74 17.27
CA VAL A 219 5.53 -15.95 15.92
C VAL A 219 5.16 -14.60 15.31
N ASN A 220 5.90 -14.24 14.27
CA ASN A 220 5.65 -13.02 13.49
C ASN A 220 4.59 -13.31 12.44
N LEU A 221 3.37 -12.80 12.68
CA LEU A 221 2.29 -12.88 11.74
C LEU A 221 2.28 -11.68 10.79
N PRO A 222 1.87 -11.89 9.53
CA PRO A 222 1.57 -10.81 8.60
C PRO A 222 0.60 -9.76 9.13
N ARG A 223 0.73 -8.52 8.64
CA ARG A 223 -0.11 -7.40 9.07
C ARG A 223 -1.57 -7.61 8.70
N SER A 224 -1.88 -8.12 7.51
CA SER A 224 -3.27 -8.27 7.05
C SER A 224 -3.86 -9.65 7.36
N SER A 225 -5.18 -9.74 7.60
CA SER A 225 -5.84 -11.03 7.83
C SER A 225 -5.74 -11.98 6.63
N ARG A 226 -5.69 -11.43 5.40
CA ARG A 226 -5.56 -12.24 4.17
C ARG A 226 -4.16 -12.85 4.09
N SER A 227 -3.11 -12.07 4.36
CA SER A 227 -1.75 -12.58 4.42
C SER A 227 -1.55 -13.58 5.57
N GLN A 228 -2.14 -13.34 6.75
CA GLN A 228 -2.14 -14.33 7.85
C GLN A 228 -2.79 -15.65 7.44
N SER A 229 -3.78 -15.61 6.55
CA SER A 229 -4.46 -16.79 6.04
C SER A 229 -3.61 -17.66 5.12
N ASP A 230 -2.41 -17.22 4.75
CA ASP A 230 -1.43 -18.03 4.01
C ASP A 230 -0.43 -18.73 4.96
N VAL A 231 -0.28 -18.28 6.21
CA VAL A 231 0.68 -18.83 7.17
C VAL A 231 0.16 -20.12 7.83
N GLY A 232 1.07 -21.08 8.07
CA GLY A 232 0.77 -22.33 8.77
C GLY A 232 -0.06 -23.33 7.96
N ARG A 233 -0.50 -24.41 8.62
CA ARG A 233 -1.25 -25.51 7.98
C ARG A 233 -2.75 -25.27 8.03
N ARG A 234 -3.46 -25.54 6.93
CA ARG A 234 -4.93 -25.45 6.86
C ARG A 234 -5.59 -26.45 7.81
N VAL A 235 -6.64 -25.99 8.50
CA VAL A 235 -7.45 -26.77 9.45
C VAL A 235 -8.93 -26.62 9.08
N SER A 236 -9.66 -27.74 9.06
CA SER A 236 -11.12 -27.75 8.88
C SER A 236 -11.84 -27.42 10.19
N MET A 237 -13.09 -26.97 10.11
CA MET A 237 -13.86 -26.58 11.29
C MET A 237 -13.89 -27.65 12.39
N ASN A 238 -14.05 -28.94 12.01
CA ASN A 238 -14.13 -30.06 12.96
C ASN A 238 -12.79 -30.40 13.62
N ASN A 239 -11.68 -29.89 13.09
CA ASN A 239 -10.33 -30.16 13.58
C ASN A 239 -9.72 -28.97 14.33
N LEU A 240 -10.51 -27.92 14.59
CA LEU A 240 -10.06 -26.73 15.29
C LEU A 240 -9.62 -27.06 16.72
N GLN A 241 -8.46 -26.53 17.11
CA GLN A 241 -7.90 -26.63 18.45
C GLN A 241 -7.66 -25.22 19.01
N PRO A 242 -7.70 -25.03 20.34
CA PRO A 242 -7.38 -23.74 20.94
C PRO A 242 -6.06 -23.20 20.37
N GLY A 243 -6.03 -21.91 20.01
CA GLY A 243 -4.88 -21.29 19.37
C GLY A 243 -4.77 -21.49 17.87
N ASP A 244 -5.75 -22.10 17.19
CA ASP A 244 -5.85 -21.99 15.73
C ASP A 244 -6.36 -20.60 15.33
N LEU A 245 -5.78 -20.01 14.30
CA LEU A 245 -6.35 -18.84 13.64
C LEU A 245 -7.58 -19.27 12.85
N MET A 246 -8.66 -18.50 12.95
CA MET A 246 -9.93 -18.71 12.26
C MET A 246 -10.15 -17.57 11.26
N PHE A 247 -10.41 -17.90 9.99
CA PHE A 247 -10.62 -16.91 8.94
C PHE A 247 -12.05 -16.92 8.45
N PHE A 248 -12.59 -15.72 8.24
CA PHE A 248 -13.98 -15.51 7.85
C PHE A 248 -14.09 -14.52 6.68
N TYR A 249 -15.15 -14.64 5.88
CA TYR A 249 -15.51 -13.56 4.95
C TYR A 249 -16.36 -12.50 5.66
N THR A 250 -16.37 -11.29 5.11
CA THR A 250 -17.26 -10.20 5.54
C THR A 250 -18.30 -9.96 4.45
N PRO A 251 -19.60 -10.20 4.71
CA PRO A 251 -20.65 -10.00 3.71
C PRO A 251 -20.62 -8.60 3.10
N GLY A 252 -20.75 -8.51 1.77
CA GLY A 252 -20.79 -7.23 1.05
C GLY A 252 -19.47 -6.45 1.02
N ARG A 253 -18.41 -6.93 1.67
CA ARG A 253 -17.10 -6.25 1.68
C ARG A 253 -16.30 -6.49 0.40
N TYR A 254 -16.45 -7.66 -0.22
CA TYR A 254 -15.69 -8.07 -1.40
C TYR A 254 -16.60 -8.60 -2.50
N SER A 255 -16.05 -8.73 -3.71
CA SER A 255 -16.70 -9.33 -4.88
C SER A 255 -17.14 -10.78 -4.67
N SER A 256 -16.58 -11.46 -3.66
CA SER A 256 -16.90 -12.85 -3.33
C SER A 256 -16.83 -13.12 -1.83
N ASN A 257 -17.78 -13.92 -1.33
CA ASN A 257 -17.78 -14.48 0.03
C ASN A 257 -16.71 -15.57 0.25
N ARG A 258 -15.72 -15.68 -0.66
CA ARG A 258 -14.56 -16.58 -0.52
C ARG A 258 -13.28 -15.84 -0.10
N ILE A 259 -13.35 -14.51 0.02
CA ILE A 259 -12.21 -13.65 0.36
C ILE A 259 -12.18 -13.41 1.87
N VAL A 260 -11.00 -13.60 2.46
CA VAL A 260 -10.76 -13.37 3.89
C VAL A 260 -10.95 -11.89 4.23
N GLY A 261 -11.87 -11.60 5.14
CA GLY A 261 -12.17 -10.25 5.64
C GLY A 261 -12.11 -10.09 7.15
N HIS A 262 -11.88 -11.18 7.89
CA HIS A 262 -11.74 -11.17 9.34
C HIS A 262 -10.88 -12.35 9.80
N VAL A 263 -10.16 -12.15 10.90
CA VAL A 263 -9.42 -13.20 11.60
C VAL A 263 -9.74 -13.19 13.10
N GLY A 264 -9.77 -14.36 13.72
CA GLY A 264 -9.87 -14.56 15.16
C GLY A 264 -9.05 -15.76 15.61
N ILE A 265 -9.04 -16.04 16.92
CA ILE A 265 -8.35 -17.20 17.50
C ILE A 265 -9.40 -18.13 18.10
N TYR A 266 -9.39 -19.40 17.70
CA TYR A 266 -10.28 -20.39 18.31
C TYR A 266 -9.89 -20.59 19.77
N ALA A 267 -10.84 -20.42 20.68
CA ALA A 267 -10.59 -20.48 22.12
C ALA A 267 -11.01 -21.81 22.76
N GLY A 268 -11.43 -22.79 21.93
CA GLY A 268 -12.08 -24.00 22.40
C GLY A 268 -13.55 -23.76 22.78
N ASN A 269 -14.28 -24.84 23.08
CA ASN A 269 -15.66 -24.78 23.58
C ASN A 269 -16.61 -23.90 22.74
N ASN A 270 -16.51 -23.95 21.41
CA ASN A 270 -17.25 -23.07 20.50
C ASN A 270 -17.08 -21.56 20.83
N LYS A 271 -15.90 -21.13 21.28
CA LYS A 271 -15.59 -19.72 21.53
C LYS A 271 -14.53 -19.20 20.56
N ILE A 272 -14.59 -17.90 20.27
CA ILE A 272 -13.63 -17.17 19.44
C ILE A 272 -13.12 -15.98 20.23
N LEU A 273 -11.81 -15.82 20.30
CA LEU A 273 -11.17 -14.60 20.79
C LEU A 273 -10.80 -13.72 19.60
N HIS A 274 -11.42 -12.56 19.47
CA HIS A 274 -11.20 -11.64 18.34
C HIS A 274 -11.59 -10.20 18.70
N THR A 275 -11.43 -9.27 17.75
CA THR A 275 -11.89 -7.87 17.91
C THR A 275 -12.57 -7.39 16.64
N TYR A 276 -13.73 -6.77 16.79
CA TYR A 276 -14.49 -6.14 15.70
C TYR A 276 -15.41 -5.06 16.31
N GLY A 277 -15.44 -3.86 15.72
CA GLY A 277 -16.33 -2.78 16.15
C GLY A 277 -16.36 -2.55 17.67
N SER A 278 -17.52 -2.18 18.21
CA SER A 278 -17.78 -2.21 19.65
C SER A 278 -18.15 -3.64 20.09
N PRO A 279 -17.63 -4.17 21.22
CA PRO A 279 -16.88 -3.49 22.28
C PRO A 279 -15.34 -3.57 22.14
N GLY A 280 -14.81 -3.91 20.96
CA GLY A 280 -13.38 -4.17 20.76
C GLY A 280 -13.03 -5.64 20.95
N VAL A 281 -11.90 -5.93 21.60
CA VAL A 281 -11.48 -7.31 21.87
C VAL A 281 -12.49 -8.01 22.77
N ILE A 282 -13.00 -9.16 22.33
CA ILE A 282 -14.05 -9.92 23.01
C ILE A 282 -13.82 -11.43 22.88
N MET A 283 -14.29 -12.17 23.89
CA MET A 283 -14.50 -13.61 23.82
C MET A 283 -15.94 -13.90 23.35
N GLY A 284 -16.12 -14.06 22.04
CA GLY A 284 -17.42 -14.31 21.42
C GLY A 284 -17.76 -15.80 21.28
N ASP A 285 -19.02 -16.07 20.95
CA ASP A 285 -19.49 -17.41 20.56
C ASP A 285 -19.21 -17.70 19.09
N PHE A 286 -18.69 -18.89 18.80
CA PHE A 286 -18.67 -19.48 17.45
C PHE A 286 -20.06 -20.01 17.07
N ASN A 287 -21.04 -19.10 17.08
CA ASN A 287 -22.44 -19.38 16.82
C ASN A 287 -22.74 -19.50 15.32
N ALA A 288 -24.02 -19.68 14.95
CA ALA A 288 -24.45 -19.82 13.56
C ALA A 288 -24.00 -18.65 12.67
N HIS A 289 -23.97 -17.42 13.19
CA HIS A 289 -23.50 -16.24 12.46
C HIS A 289 -22.04 -16.37 12.04
N TRP A 290 -21.15 -16.75 12.97
CA TRP A 290 -19.73 -16.92 12.67
C TRP A 290 -19.45 -18.21 11.89
N LYS A 291 -20.16 -19.30 12.19
CA LYS A 291 -20.06 -20.57 11.44
C LYS A 291 -20.42 -20.40 9.97
N GLY A 292 -21.49 -19.65 9.67
CA GLY A 292 -21.89 -19.35 8.28
C GLY A 292 -20.90 -18.45 7.52
N ARG A 293 -19.93 -17.84 8.22
CA ARG A 293 -18.88 -16.98 7.63
C ARG A 293 -17.51 -17.65 7.60
N PHE A 294 -17.35 -18.78 8.27
CA PHE A 294 -16.08 -19.45 8.43
C PHE A 294 -15.61 -20.00 7.08
N LEU A 295 -14.38 -19.64 6.70
CA LEU A 295 -13.74 -20.14 5.48
C LEU A 295 -12.88 -21.36 5.79
N PHE A 296 -11.96 -21.21 6.76
CA PHE A 296 -11.02 -22.24 7.20
C PHE A 296 -10.24 -21.76 8.42
N GLY A 297 -9.54 -22.68 9.09
CA GLY A 297 -8.56 -22.36 10.11
C GLY A 297 -7.12 -22.50 9.61
N LYS A 298 -6.17 -21.91 10.34
CA LYS A 298 -4.74 -22.18 10.22
C LYS A 298 -4.14 -22.52 11.58
N ARG A 299 -3.32 -23.56 11.61
CA ARG A 299 -2.49 -23.92 12.76
C ARG A 299 -1.05 -23.49 12.50
N LEU A 300 -0.50 -22.73 13.44
CA LEU A 300 0.89 -22.28 13.43
C LEU A 300 1.77 -23.32 14.12
#